data_AF-A0A8T3BEA0-F1
#
_entry.id   AF-A0A8T3BEA0-F1
#
_cell.length_a   1.000
_cell.length_b   1.000
_cell.length_c   1.000
_cell.angle_alpha   90.00
_cell.angle_beta   90.00
_cell.angle_gamma   90.00
#
_symmetry.space_group_name_H-M   'P 1'
#
loop_
_entity.id
_entity.type
_entity.pdbx_description
1 polymer ?
#
loop_
_entity_poly.entity_id
_entity_poly.type
_entity_poly.pdbx_seq_one_letter_code
_entity_poly.pdbx_strand_id
1 'polypeptide(L)'
;MAVERSATASASSISKLSRFQKIVLGWDYLRLLRESGKKHVGEGLKHVKSTFDSVEEYIGVFEPLILEELKAQIVQGKDEEEATDWQRGAVATCQEADEFHKLSLAVLDDFREDVSENDLLLLSMEKFQEGEAPKPYAFALVDHRGGKETLTVLTYFCGGVKQLDSMKADSSPRLLKMLLSSKPGESFVWILKVTAIGTHARKQSNLEVYFIFVLRPLVLSG
;
A
#
# COMPACT_ATOMS: atom_id res chain seq x y z
N MET A 1 25.07 26.98 -4.82
CA MET A 1 24.96 25.71 -4.05
C MET A 1 23.51 25.39 -3.66
N ALA A 2 22.54 25.54 -4.56
CA ALA A 2 21.12 25.24 -4.30
C ALA A 2 20.62 23.95 -5.00
N VAL A 3 21.42 23.40 -5.92
CA VAL A 3 21.00 22.31 -6.81
C VAL A 3 21.20 20.93 -6.17
N GLU A 4 22.19 20.76 -5.29
CA GLU A 4 22.48 19.46 -4.64
C GLU A 4 21.50 19.11 -3.50
N ARG A 5 20.96 20.10 -2.78
CA ARG A 5 19.98 19.87 -1.69
C ARG A 5 18.62 19.40 -2.22
N SER A 6 18.20 19.90 -3.38
CA SER A 6 16.92 19.51 -3.99
C SER A 6 16.96 18.08 -4.53
N ALA A 7 18.08 17.65 -5.10
CA ALA A 7 18.26 16.29 -5.62
C ALA A 7 18.37 15.23 -4.51
N THR A 8 18.98 15.58 -3.37
CA THR A 8 19.07 14.68 -2.20
C THR A 8 17.74 14.56 -1.46
N ALA A 9 16.98 15.66 -1.35
CA ALA A 9 15.63 15.65 -0.78
C ALA A 9 14.64 14.85 -1.64
N SER A 10 14.71 14.96 -2.98
CA SER A 10 13.86 14.18 -3.88
C SER A 10 14.19 12.68 -3.83
N ALA A 11 15.47 12.30 -3.84
CA ALA A 11 15.90 10.91 -3.70
C ALA A 11 15.49 10.28 -2.35
N SER A 12 15.61 11.04 -1.25
CA SER A 12 15.14 10.62 0.08
C SER A 12 13.61 10.48 0.16
N SER A 13 12.87 11.33 -0.54
CA SER A 13 11.41 11.25 -0.61
C SER A 13 10.94 10.03 -1.40
N ILE A 14 11.64 9.73 -2.50
CA ILE A 14 11.39 8.56 -3.36
C ILE A 14 11.67 7.25 -2.58
N SER A 15 12.75 7.20 -1.80
CA SER A 15 13.07 6.00 -1.01
C SER A 15 12.06 5.73 0.11
N LYS A 16 11.50 6.78 0.74
CA LYS A 16 10.45 6.66 1.76
C LYS A 16 9.11 6.25 1.20
N LEU A 17 8.73 6.82 0.05
CA LEU A 17 7.51 6.42 -0.64
C LEU A 17 7.59 4.96 -1.07
N SER A 18 8.73 4.53 -1.61
CA SER A 18 8.99 3.12 -1.93
C SER A 18 8.89 2.23 -0.69
N ARG A 19 9.48 2.61 0.46
CA ARG A 19 9.32 1.89 1.73
C ARG A 19 7.86 1.75 2.14
N PHE A 20 7.09 2.85 2.10
CA PHE A 20 5.68 2.84 2.45
C PHE A 20 4.87 1.92 1.53
N GLN A 21 5.07 2.02 0.21
CA GLN A 21 4.42 1.16 -0.77
C GLN A 21 4.76 -0.31 -0.53
N LYS A 22 6.04 -0.66 -0.26
CA LYS A 22 6.44 -2.03 0.07
C LYS A 22 5.75 -2.56 1.32
N ILE A 23 5.62 -1.74 2.37
CA ILE A 23 4.91 -2.11 3.60
C ILE A 23 3.44 -2.42 3.29
N VAL A 24 2.75 -1.49 2.61
CA VAL A 24 1.32 -1.63 2.29
C VAL A 24 1.07 -2.82 1.36
N LEU A 25 1.86 -2.97 0.30
CA LEU A 25 1.73 -4.08 -0.66
C LEU A 25 2.08 -5.45 -0.04
N GLY A 26 2.93 -5.45 0.99
CA GLY A 26 3.29 -6.63 1.77
C GLY A 26 2.24 -7.08 2.79
N TRP A 27 1.18 -6.30 3.03
CA TRP A 27 0.15 -6.66 4.02
C TRP A 27 -0.70 -7.86 3.60
N ASP A 28 -1.25 -8.53 4.62
CA ASP A 28 -2.17 -9.65 4.49
C ASP A 28 -3.60 -9.14 4.77
N TYR A 29 -4.36 -8.91 3.71
CA TYR A 29 -5.71 -8.34 3.78
C TYR A 29 -6.64 -9.12 4.73
N LEU A 30 -6.62 -10.46 4.68
CA LEU A 30 -7.48 -11.28 5.53
C LEU A 30 -7.06 -11.27 6.98
N ARG A 31 -5.76 -11.13 7.24
CA ARG A 31 -5.25 -10.90 8.59
C ARG A 31 -5.70 -9.54 9.12
N LEU A 32 -5.65 -8.47 8.31
CA LEU A 32 -6.17 -7.16 8.69
C LEU A 32 -7.65 -7.23 9.08
N LEU A 33 -8.48 -7.91 8.27
CA LEU A 33 -9.90 -8.13 8.58
C LEU A 33 -10.13 -8.97 9.84
N ARG A 34 -9.24 -9.92 10.17
CA ARG A 34 -9.37 -10.74 11.38
C ARG A 34 -8.93 -9.97 12.63
N GLU A 35 -7.90 -9.14 12.49
CA GLU A 35 -7.36 -8.33 13.58
C GLU A 35 -8.30 -7.19 13.95
N SER A 36 -9.04 -6.61 13.00
CA SER A 36 -10.03 -5.57 13.30
C SER A 36 -11.20 -6.03 14.18
N GLY A 37 -11.59 -7.30 14.10
CA GLY A 37 -12.61 -7.88 14.99
C GLY A 37 -12.13 -8.09 16.43
N LYS A 38 -10.83 -7.92 16.71
CA LYS A 38 -10.25 -8.06 18.05
C LYS A 38 -9.97 -6.67 18.62
N LYS A 39 -10.30 -6.46 19.91
CA LYS A 39 -10.14 -5.18 20.64
C LYS A 39 -8.66 -4.78 20.93
N HIS A 40 -7.70 -5.12 20.08
CA HIS A 40 -6.29 -4.69 20.23
C HIS A 40 -6.03 -3.42 19.40
N VAL A 41 -6.85 -2.39 19.59
CA VAL A 41 -6.62 -1.09 18.94
C VAL A 41 -5.45 -0.40 19.65
N GLY A 42 -4.28 -0.38 19.02
CA GLY A 42 -3.14 0.44 19.44
C GLY A 42 -2.05 -0.23 20.27
N GLU A 43 -2.01 -1.56 20.39
CA GLU A 43 -0.87 -2.24 21.00
C GLU A 43 0.42 -1.97 20.20
N GLY A 44 1.32 -1.17 20.76
CA GLY A 44 2.60 -0.79 20.14
C GLY A 44 2.66 0.63 19.57
N LEU A 45 1.56 1.40 19.60
CA LEU A 45 1.58 2.81 19.19
C LEU A 45 2.07 3.71 20.32
N LYS A 46 2.99 4.62 19.99
CA LYS A 46 3.45 5.66 20.92
C LYS A 46 2.37 6.72 21.06
N HIS A 47 2.17 7.21 22.28
CA HIS A 47 1.30 8.36 22.51
C HIS A 47 1.86 9.58 21.78
N VAL A 48 0.98 10.31 21.09
CA VAL A 48 1.35 11.59 20.46
C VAL A 48 1.77 12.57 21.56
N LYS A 49 3.02 13.03 21.49
CA LYS A 49 3.56 14.02 22.43
C LYS A 49 3.18 15.44 21.98
N SER A 50 3.14 16.36 22.93
CA SER A 50 2.98 17.79 22.65
C SER A 50 4.27 18.43 22.12
N THR A 51 5.42 17.82 22.41
CA THR A 51 6.75 18.27 22.01
C THR A 51 7.60 17.08 21.55
N PHE A 52 8.55 17.35 20.65
CA PHE A 52 9.45 16.34 20.09
C PHE A 52 10.87 16.86 20.11
N ASP A 53 11.81 16.02 20.54
CA ASP A 53 13.22 16.36 20.69
C ASP A 53 13.95 16.36 19.33
N SER A 54 13.44 15.61 18.35
CA SER A 54 14.04 15.53 17.02
C SER A 54 13.05 15.19 15.90
N VAL A 55 13.48 15.34 14.65
CA VAL A 55 12.70 14.96 13.46
C VAL A 55 12.45 13.45 13.45
N GLU A 56 13.45 12.67 13.85
CA GLU A 56 13.42 11.21 13.90
C GLU A 56 12.43 10.72 14.96
N GLU A 57 12.33 11.41 16.09
CA GLU A 57 11.33 11.10 17.11
C GLU A 57 9.91 11.36 16.58
N TYR A 58 9.70 12.50 15.91
CA TYR A 58 8.41 12.82 15.29
C TYR A 58 8.01 11.78 14.25
N ILE A 59 8.90 11.44 13.33
CA ILE A 59 8.65 10.38 12.33
C ILE A 59 8.34 9.05 13.01
N GLY A 60 9.11 8.67 14.03
CA GLY A 60 8.93 7.42 14.77
C GLY A 60 7.64 7.33 15.58
N VAL A 61 6.90 8.43 15.75
CA VAL A 61 5.55 8.45 16.33
C VAL A 61 4.49 8.47 15.24
N PHE A 62 4.64 9.31 14.21
CA PHE A 62 3.60 9.51 13.20
C PHE A 62 3.60 8.50 12.04
N GLU A 63 4.74 7.95 11.62
CA GLU A 63 4.77 6.88 10.60
C GLU A 63 3.88 5.67 10.99
N PRO A 64 3.99 5.10 12.21
CA PRO A 64 3.08 4.05 12.65
C PRO A 64 1.60 4.47 12.63
N LEU A 65 1.29 5.71 13.04
CA LEU A 65 -0.09 6.20 13.10
C LEU A 65 -0.72 6.33 11.71
N ILE A 66 0.03 6.79 10.71
CA ILE A 66 -0.45 6.89 9.32
C ILE A 66 -0.76 5.49 8.76
N LEU A 67 0.04 4.49 9.12
CA LEU A 67 -0.19 3.11 8.70
C LEU A 67 -1.42 2.49 9.37
N GLU A 68 -1.64 2.77 10.66
CA GLU A 68 -2.84 2.33 11.37
C GLU A 68 -4.11 3.04 10.86
N GLU A 69 -4.04 4.33 10.53
CA GLU A 69 -5.12 5.06 9.85
C GLU A 69 -5.52 4.36 8.54
N LEU A 70 -4.51 4.00 7.72
CA LEU A 70 -4.77 3.31 6.46
C LEU A 70 -5.36 1.90 6.68
N LYS A 71 -4.89 1.14 7.67
CA LYS A 71 -5.48 -0.17 8.01
C LYS A 71 -6.94 -0.03 8.42
N ALA A 72 -7.25 0.96 9.27
CA ALA A 72 -8.62 1.23 9.71
C ALA A 72 -9.51 1.58 8.51
N GLN A 73 -9.03 2.39 7.57
CA GLN A 73 -9.77 2.71 6.35
C GLN A 73 -10.00 1.48 5.46
N ILE A 74 -9.00 0.60 5.29
CA ILE A 74 -9.15 -0.64 4.52
C ILE A 74 -10.24 -1.54 5.12
N VAL A 75 -10.32 -1.60 6.45
CA VAL A 75 -11.31 -2.41 7.16
C VAL A 75 -12.70 -1.77 7.06
N GLN A 76 -12.81 -0.46 7.35
CA GLN A 76 -14.08 0.27 7.35
C GLN A 76 -14.70 0.38 5.95
N GLY A 77 -13.88 0.51 4.90
CA GLY A 77 -14.35 0.55 3.51
C GLY A 77 -15.13 -0.70 3.09
N LYS A 78 -14.94 -1.84 3.78
CA LYS A 78 -15.75 -3.04 3.58
C LYS A 78 -17.19 -2.88 4.09
N ASP A 79 -17.40 -2.06 5.12
CA ASP A 79 -18.69 -1.92 5.82
C ASP A 79 -19.53 -0.76 5.26
N GLU A 80 -18.92 0.25 4.65
CA GLU A 80 -19.60 1.48 4.20
C GLU A 80 -19.79 1.63 2.68
N GLU A 81 -18.91 1.06 1.84
CA GLU A 81 -19.13 1.05 0.39
C GLU A 81 -20.01 -0.15 0.02
N GLU A 82 -21.10 0.08 -0.74
CA GLU A 82 -21.80 -0.98 -1.47
C GLU A 82 -20.74 -1.87 -2.11
N ALA A 83 -20.62 -3.10 -1.61
CA ALA A 83 -19.45 -3.96 -1.82
C ALA A 83 -18.94 -3.84 -3.25
N THR A 84 -17.79 -3.18 -3.45
CA THR A 84 -17.24 -2.99 -4.80
C THR A 84 -17.15 -4.38 -5.43
N ASP A 85 -17.91 -4.60 -6.49
CA ASP A 85 -18.05 -5.93 -7.06
C ASP A 85 -16.72 -6.37 -7.66
N TRP A 86 -16.31 -7.60 -7.35
CA TRP A 86 -15.12 -8.21 -7.93
C TRP A 86 -15.18 -8.18 -9.46
N GLN A 87 -14.22 -7.49 -10.05
CA GLN A 87 -14.04 -7.39 -11.50
C GLN A 87 -13.09 -8.45 -12.01
N ARG A 88 -13.30 -8.86 -13.27
CA ARG A 88 -12.42 -9.83 -13.94
C ARG A 88 -11.48 -9.11 -14.88
N GLY A 89 -10.20 -9.47 -14.82
CA GLY A 89 -9.18 -9.03 -15.77
C GLY A 89 -8.29 -10.18 -16.22
N ALA A 90 -7.33 -9.88 -17.10
CA ALA A 90 -6.30 -10.81 -17.54
C ALA A 90 -4.91 -10.18 -17.40
N VAL A 91 -3.91 -10.98 -17.05
CA VAL A 91 -2.53 -10.51 -16.97
C VAL A 91 -1.92 -10.47 -18.37
N ALA A 92 -1.65 -9.27 -18.88
CA ALA A 92 -1.03 -9.06 -20.19
C ALA A 92 0.49 -9.15 -20.12
N THR A 93 1.10 -8.54 -19.10
CA THR A 93 2.55 -8.61 -18.85
C THR A 93 2.85 -8.59 -17.36
N CYS A 94 3.99 -9.15 -16.97
CA CYS A 94 4.54 -9.08 -15.61
C CYS A 94 6.05 -8.88 -15.73
N GLN A 95 6.57 -7.78 -15.18
CA GLN A 95 7.99 -7.40 -15.24
C GLN A 95 8.47 -6.98 -13.87
N GLU A 96 9.67 -7.40 -13.49
CA GLU A 96 10.32 -6.90 -12.27
C GLU A 96 10.95 -5.52 -12.56
N ALA A 97 10.67 -4.54 -11.70
CA ALA A 97 11.17 -3.17 -11.80
C ALA A 97 11.34 -2.58 -10.40
N ASP A 98 12.54 -2.11 -10.07
CA ASP A 98 12.85 -1.39 -8.81
C ASP A 98 12.37 -2.13 -7.55
N GLU A 99 12.60 -3.44 -7.48
CA GLU A 99 12.16 -4.36 -6.39
C GLU A 99 10.64 -4.59 -6.31
N PHE A 100 9.86 -3.98 -7.21
CA PHE A 100 8.44 -4.26 -7.42
C PHE A 100 8.24 -5.16 -8.63
N HIS A 101 7.01 -5.67 -8.77
CA HIS A 101 6.55 -6.31 -9.99
C HIS A 101 5.47 -5.45 -10.62
N LYS A 102 5.75 -4.97 -11.82
CA LYS A 102 4.85 -4.17 -12.65
C LYS A 102 4.02 -5.11 -13.52
N LEU A 103 2.72 -5.11 -13.32
CA LEU A 103 1.76 -5.90 -14.09
C LEU A 103 0.96 -4.97 -14.99
N SER A 104 0.81 -5.36 -16.25
CA SER A 104 -0.20 -4.79 -17.14
C SER A 104 -1.41 -5.71 -17.15
N LEU A 105 -2.57 -5.19 -16.76
CA LEU A 105 -3.83 -5.91 -16.68
C LEU A 105 -4.75 -5.44 -17.81
N ALA A 106 -5.32 -6.38 -18.56
CA ALA A 106 -6.44 -6.12 -19.44
C ALA A 106 -7.74 -6.16 -18.62
N VAL A 107 -8.51 -5.08 -18.63
CA VAL A 107 -9.73 -4.88 -17.84
C VAL A 107 -10.81 -4.22 -18.68
N LEU A 108 -12.07 -4.33 -18.25
CA LEU A 108 -13.19 -3.61 -18.89
C LEU A 108 -13.01 -2.09 -18.75
N ASP A 109 -13.45 -1.35 -19.77
CA ASP A 109 -13.34 0.11 -19.80
C ASP A 109 -14.08 0.77 -18.62
N ASP A 110 -15.29 0.29 -18.26
CA ASP A 110 -16.05 0.82 -17.11
C ASP A 110 -15.23 0.76 -15.82
N PHE A 111 -14.66 -0.40 -15.50
CA PHE A 111 -13.81 -0.54 -14.31
C PHE A 111 -12.54 0.31 -14.39
N ARG A 112 -11.94 0.46 -15.58
CA ARG A 112 -10.77 1.31 -15.80
C ARG A 112 -11.10 2.78 -15.50
N GLU A 113 -12.32 3.22 -15.79
CA GLU A 113 -12.78 4.57 -15.51
C GLU A 113 -13.02 4.81 -14.01
N ASP A 114 -13.38 3.76 -13.26
CA ASP A 114 -13.62 3.80 -11.82
C ASP A 114 -12.33 3.76 -10.96
N VAL A 115 -11.19 3.36 -11.51
CA VAL A 115 -9.91 3.24 -10.77
C VAL A 115 -8.96 4.39 -11.09
N SER A 116 -8.42 5.06 -10.08
CA SER A 116 -7.48 6.18 -10.24
C SER A 116 -6.07 5.82 -9.80
N GLU A 117 -5.09 6.66 -10.18
CA GLU A 117 -3.71 6.51 -9.69
C GLU A 117 -3.69 6.54 -8.16
N ASN A 118 -2.87 5.67 -7.56
CA ASN A 118 -2.81 5.43 -6.12
C ASN A 118 -4.03 4.73 -5.52
N ASP A 119 -4.92 4.16 -6.33
CA ASP A 119 -5.90 3.21 -5.82
C ASP A 119 -5.20 1.89 -5.45
N LEU A 120 -5.49 1.43 -4.25
CA LEU A 120 -5.10 0.13 -3.74
C LEU A 120 -6.15 -0.89 -4.18
N LEU A 121 -5.67 -1.91 -4.87
CA LEU A 121 -6.45 -3.02 -5.39
C LEU A 121 -6.03 -4.30 -4.67
N LEU A 122 -6.96 -5.24 -4.58
CA LEU A 122 -6.72 -6.60 -4.16
C LEU A 122 -6.85 -7.52 -5.38
N LEU A 123 -5.76 -8.18 -5.73
CA LEU A 123 -5.70 -9.15 -6.81
C LEU A 123 -5.82 -10.55 -6.23
N SER A 124 -6.67 -11.40 -6.81
CA SER A 124 -6.75 -12.82 -6.44
C SER A 124 -7.01 -13.70 -7.65
N MET A 125 -6.62 -14.97 -7.55
CA MET A 125 -6.95 -15.97 -8.56
C MET A 125 -8.44 -16.33 -8.55
N GLU A 126 -9.14 -16.09 -7.44
CA GLU A 126 -10.57 -16.39 -7.29
C GLU A 126 -11.28 -15.35 -6.42
N LYS A 127 -12.61 -15.23 -6.56
CA LYS A 127 -13.40 -14.44 -5.62
C LYS A 127 -13.33 -15.06 -4.24
N PHE A 128 -13.30 -14.23 -3.21
CA PHE A 128 -13.40 -14.75 -1.84
C PHE A 128 -14.82 -15.26 -1.59
N GLN A 129 -14.92 -16.54 -1.24
CA GLN A 129 -16.16 -17.16 -0.81
C GLN A 129 -16.12 -17.36 0.71
N GLU A 130 -17.26 -17.13 1.36
CA GLU A 130 -17.38 -17.28 2.81
C GLU A 130 -17.19 -18.76 3.19
N GLY A 131 -16.24 -19.04 4.09
CA GLY A 131 -15.95 -20.40 4.57
C GLY A 131 -14.84 -21.15 3.81
N GLU A 132 -14.33 -20.64 2.69
CA GLU A 132 -13.21 -21.28 1.98
C GLU A 132 -11.84 -20.81 2.47
N ALA A 133 -10.83 -21.70 2.35
CA ALA A 133 -9.45 -21.35 2.63
C ALA A 133 -8.95 -20.35 1.56
N PRO A 134 -8.30 -19.25 1.97
CA PRO A 134 -7.98 -18.19 1.03
C PRO A 134 -6.91 -18.62 0.03
N LYS A 135 -7.27 -18.51 -1.24
CA LYS A 135 -6.41 -18.76 -2.40
C LYS A 135 -5.40 -17.61 -2.57
N PRO A 136 -4.38 -17.77 -3.41
CA PRO A 136 -3.33 -16.76 -3.57
C PRO A 136 -3.92 -15.39 -3.93
N TYR A 137 -3.48 -14.38 -3.21
CA TYR A 137 -3.91 -13.01 -3.40
C TYR A 137 -2.79 -12.04 -3.01
N ALA A 138 -2.80 -10.83 -3.57
CA ALA A 138 -1.83 -9.79 -3.28
C ALA A 138 -2.47 -8.41 -3.37
N PHE A 139 -1.94 -7.44 -2.63
CA PHE A 139 -2.25 -6.05 -2.89
C PHE A 139 -1.51 -5.57 -4.14
N ALA A 140 -2.13 -4.64 -4.85
CA ALA A 140 -1.56 -3.95 -5.99
C ALA A 140 -1.89 -2.46 -5.92
N LEU A 141 -0.97 -1.60 -6.35
CA LEU A 141 -1.18 -0.17 -6.43
C LEU A 141 -1.34 0.23 -7.89
N VAL A 142 -2.36 1.02 -8.22
CA VAL A 142 -2.49 1.59 -9.56
C VAL A 142 -1.38 2.61 -9.80
N ASP A 143 -0.51 2.30 -10.76
CA ASP A 143 0.58 3.18 -11.23
C ASP A 143 0.02 4.22 -12.19
N HIS A 144 -0.65 3.77 -13.25
CA HIS A 144 -1.34 4.62 -14.22
C HIS A 144 -2.37 3.81 -15.01
N ARG A 145 -3.36 4.52 -15.55
CA ARG A 145 -4.24 3.98 -16.60
C ARG A 145 -3.43 3.89 -17.88
N GLY A 146 -3.24 2.69 -18.42
CA GLY A 146 -2.51 2.49 -19.66
C GLY A 146 -3.28 2.97 -20.89
N GLY A 147 -3.02 2.35 -22.04
CA GLY A 147 -3.86 2.48 -23.22
C GLY A 147 -5.30 1.97 -23.00
N LYS A 148 -6.08 1.87 -24.08
CA LYS A 148 -7.46 1.37 -24.02
C LYS A 148 -7.52 0.00 -23.33
N GLU A 149 -8.49 -0.22 -22.44
CA GLU A 149 -8.69 -1.49 -21.71
C GLU A 149 -7.48 -1.99 -20.89
N THR A 150 -6.48 -1.13 -20.62
CA THR A 150 -5.29 -1.54 -19.85
C THR A 150 -5.09 -0.71 -18.60
N LEU A 151 -4.72 -1.41 -17.53
CA LEU A 151 -4.39 -0.85 -16.23
C LEU A 151 -3.01 -1.34 -15.82
N THR A 152 -2.13 -0.40 -15.46
CA THR A 152 -0.79 -0.74 -14.98
C THR A 152 -0.76 -0.69 -13.46
N VAL A 153 -0.33 -1.77 -12.83
CA VAL A 153 -0.29 -1.89 -11.37
C VAL A 153 1.08 -2.33 -10.88
N LEU A 154 1.44 -1.88 -9.68
CA LEU A 154 2.64 -2.28 -8.96
C LEU A 154 2.28 -3.23 -7.83
N THR A 155 3.01 -4.33 -7.73
CA THR A 155 2.86 -5.34 -6.67
C THR A 155 4.20 -5.60 -6.02
N TYR A 156 4.18 -6.13 -4.80
CA TYR A 156 5.38 -6.50 -4.07
C TYR A 156 5.28 -7.95 -3.61
N PHE A 157 5.98 -8.86 -4.29
CA PHE A 157 5.91 -10.30 -3.99
C PHE A 157 7.03 -10.79 -3.06
N CYS A 158 8.05 -9.96 -2.78
CA CYS A 158 9.29 -10.38 -2.10
C CYS A 158 9.16 -10.63 -0.59
N GLY A 159 8.00 -10.46 0.03
CA GLY A 159 7.76 -10.92 1.40
C GLY A 159 6.75 -10.08 2.18
N GLY A 160 6.08 -10.71 3.15
CA GLY A 160 5.14 -10.00 4.01
C GLY A 160 5.87 -9.22 5.11
N VAL A 161 5.61 -7.92 5.24
CA VAL A 161 6.18 -7.11 6.33
C VAL A 161 5.39 -7.38 7.61
N LYS A 162 5.97 -8.14 8.53
CA LYS A 162 5.31 -8.57 9.78
C LYS A 162 5.31 -7.51 10.88
N GLN A 163 6.28 -6.60 10.90
CA GLN A 163 6.44 -5.53 11.90
C GLN A 163 7.12 -4.30 11.28
N LEU A 164 6.70 -3.10 11.72
CA LEU A 164 7.22 -1.81 11.27
C LEU A 164 8.73 -1.64 11.55
N ASP A 165 9.22 -2.29 12.60
CA ASP A 165 10.63 -2.21 13.05
C ASP A 165 11.56 -3.23 12.38
N SER A 166 11.00 -4.20 11.65
CA SER A 166 11.77 -5.30 11.04
C SER A 166 11.50 -5.36 9.55
N MET A 167 12.36 -4.70 8.77
CA MET A 167 12.42 -4.80 7.31
C MET A 167 12.96 -6.16 6.82
N LYS A 168 12.78 -7.23 7.62
CA LYS A 168 13.00 -8.61 7.17
C LYS A 168 11.80 -9.03 6.34
N ALA A 169 11.97 -9.01 5.02
CA ALA A 169 11.03 -9.59 4.09
C ALA A 169 11.05 -11.11 4.27
N ASP A 170 10.10 -11.63 5.03
CA ASP A 170 9.88 -13.07 5.10
C ASP A 170 9.10 -13.48 3.85
N SER A 171 9.73 -14.34 3.03
CA SER A 171 9.11 -14.94 1.86
C SER A 171 7.73 -15.48 2.23
N SER A 172 6.67 -14.95 1.59
CA SER A 172 5.31 -15.36 1.88
C SER A 172 4.83 -16.35 0.82
N PRO A 173 4.41 -17.58 1.21
CA PRO A 173 3.90 -18.55 0.26
C PRO A 173 2.69 -18.04 -0.54
N ARG A 174 1.89 -17.15 0.05
CA ARG A 174 0.75 -16.47 -0.60
C ARG A 174 1.21 -15.65 -1.82
N LEU A 175 2.17 -14.74 -1.61
CA LEU A 175 2.66 -13.83 -2.65
C LEU A 175 3.43 -14.60 -3.73
N LEU A 176 4.22 -15.61 -3.36
CA LEU A 176 4.91 -16.47 -4.32
C LEU A 176 3.92 -17.24 -5.21
N LYS A 177 2.86 -17.81 -4.62
CA LYS A 177 1.82 -18.49 -5.41
C LYS A 177 1.09 -17.51 -6.33
N MET A 178 0.85 -16.28 -5.89
CA MET A 178 0.24 -15.24 -6.73
C MET A 178 1.13 -14.90 -7.93
N LEU A 179 2.43 -14.68 -7.71
CA LEU A 179 3.40 -14.45 -8.77
C LEU A 179 3.45 -15.60 -9.79
N LEU A 180 3.57 -16.85 -9.30
CA LEU A 180 3.62 -18.04 -10.14
C LEU A 180 2.35 -18.24 -10.98
N SER A 181 1.21 -17.76 -10.47
CA SER A 181 -0.08 -17.85 -11.15
C SER A 181 -0.32 -16.67 -12.10
N SER A 182 0.46 -15.58 -11.99
CA SER A 182 0.31 -14.36 -12.81
C SER A 182 1.08 -14.46 -14.14
N LYS A 183 0.94 -15.59 -14.85
CA LYS A 183 1.58 -15.80 -16.14
C LYS A 183 0.87 -14.97 -17.23
N PRO A 184 1.63 -14.19 -18.03
CA PRO A 184 1.07 -13.46 -19.17
C PRO A 184 0.30 -14.37 -20.12
N GLY A 185 -0.90 -13.95 -20.54
CA GLY A 185 -1.66 -14.57 -21.62
C GLY A 185 -2.45 -15.86 -21.29
N GLU A 186 -2.23 -16.45 -20.12
CA GLU A 186 -2.92 -17.70 -19.71
C GLU A 186 -3.79 -17.53 -18.45
N SER A 187 -3.60 -16.43 -17.70
CA SER A 187 -4.20 -16.27 -16.38
C SER A 187 -5.20 -15.12 -16.31
N PHE A 188 -6.40 -15.44 -15.84
CA PHE A 188 -7.37 -14.46 -15.36
C PHE A 188 -7.08 -14.09 -13.92
N VAL A 189 -7.41 -12.85 -13.57
CA VAL A 189 -7.29 -12.34 -12.20
C VAL A 189 -8.61 -11.66 -11.81
N TRP A 190 -9.01 -11.86 -10.57
CA TRP A 190 -10.08 -11.10 -9.93
C TRP A 190 -9.49 -9.89 -9.24
N ILE A 191 -10.14 -8.75 -9.44
CA ILE A 191 -9.69 -7.44 -8.99
C ILE A 191 -10.79 -6.84 -8.13
N LEU A 192 -10.44 -6.44 -6.92
CA LEU A 192 -11.30 -5.69 -6.02
C LEU A 192 -10.63 -4.35 -5.71
N LYS A 193 -11.34 -3.24 -5.90
CA LYS A 193 -10.88 -1.94 -5.42
C LYS A 193 -11.09 -1.87 -3.92
N VAL A 194 -10.05 -1.48 -3.18
CA VAL A 194 -10.08 -1.43 -1.72
C VAL A 194 -10.22 0.00 -1.24
N THR A 195 -9.31 0.89 -1.65
CA THR A 195 -9.33 2.31 -1.27
C THR A 195 -8.25 3.10 -2.02
N ALA A 196 -8.37 4.42 -2.09
CA ALA A 196 -7.29 5.30 -2.52
C ALA A 196 -6.28 5.56 -1.38
N ILE A 197 -4.97 5.42 -1.65
CA ILE A 197 -3.90 5.66 -0.66
C ILE A 197 -3.12 6.97 -0.87
N GLY A 198 -3.47 7.75 -1.90
CA GLY A 198 -2.73 8.96 -2.28
C GLY A 198 -2.61 10.01 -1.18
N THR A 199 -3.58 10.12 -0.27
CA THR A 199 -3.49 11.02 0.89
C THR A 199 -2.49 10.51 1.93
N HIS A 200 -2.46 9.21 2.21
CA HIS A 200 -1.52 8.59 3.14
C HIS A 200 -0.09 8.64 2.60
N ALA A 201 0.09 8.36 1.31
CA ALA A 201 1.38 8.48 0.62
C ALA A 201 1.93 9.91 0.70
N ARG A 202 1.09 10.93 0.45
CA ARG A 202 1.49 12.34 0.60
C ARG A 202 1.82 12.72 2.05
N LYS A 203 1.06 12.23 3.04
CA LYS A 203 1.38 12.45 4.46
C LYS A 203 2.77 11.87 4.79
N GLN A 204 3.03 10.64 4.36
CA GLN A 204 4.30 9.95 4.59
C GLN A 204 5.49 10.67 3.95
N SER A 205 5.39 11.03 2.67
CA SER A 205 6.46 11.74 1.97
C SER A 205 6.77 13.12 2.55
N ASN A 206 5.77 13.76 3.17
CA ASN A 206 5.90 15.11 3.72
C ASN A 206 6.18 15.17 5.22
N LEU A 207 6.28 14.04 5.94
CA LEU A 207 6.49 14.01 7.40
C LEU A 207 7.66 14.92 7.85
N GLU A 208 8.80 14.84 7.16
CA GLU A 208 9.95 15.70 7.45
C GLU A 208 9.70 17.16 7.16
N VAL A 209 9.03 17.46 6.04
CA VAL A 209 8.73 18.84 5.63
C VAL A 209 7.77 19.49 6.61
N TYR A 210 6.73 18.76 7.04
CA TYR A 210 5.79 19.21 8.06
C TYR A 210 6.51 19.51 9.38
N PHE A 211 7.39 18.61 9.82
CA PHE A 211 8.12 18.86 11.05
C PHE A 211 9.04 20.08 10.91
N ILE A 212 9.85 20.16 9.87
CA ILE A 212 10.87 21.21 9.72
C ILE A 212 10.27 22.60 9.49
N PHE A 213 9.23 22.71 8.65
CA PHE A 213 8.73 24.01 8.21
C PHE A 213 7.46 24.47 8.92
N VAL A 214 6.64 23.56 9.43
CA VAL A 214 5.37 23.90 10.08
C VAL A 214 5.49 23.81 11.59
N LEU A 215 6.02 22.70 12.11
CA LEU A 215 5.99 22.42 13.55
C LEU A 215 7.24 22.87 14.29
N ARG A 216 8.43 22.86 13.66
CA ARG A 216 9.69 23.25 14.30
C ARG A 216 9.63 24.61 15.02
N PRO A 217 9.07 25.69 14.45
CA PRO A 217 8.96 26.96 15.15
C PRO A 217 7.85 27.00 16.23
N LEU A 218 6.92 26.04 16.25
CA LEU A 218 5.77 25.98 17.18
C LEU A 218 5.95 24.96 18.32
N VAL A 219 6.78 23.95 18.11
CA VAL A 219 6.88 22.75 18.96
C VAL A 219 8.26 22.63 19.64
N LEU A 220 9.29 23.29 19.11
CA LEU A 220 10.61 23.41 19.75
C LEU A 220 10.78 24.69 20.58
N SER A 221 9.72 25.47 20.82
CA SER A 221 9.75 26.60 21.74
C SER A 221 9.71 26.11 23.19
N GLY A 222 10.86 25.64 23.67
CA GLY A 222 11.21 25.35 25.05
C GLY A 222 12.69 25.65 25.26
#